data_AF-I1PUQ0-F1
#
_entry.id   AF-I1PUQ0-F1
#
_cell.length_a   1.000
_cell.length_b   1.000
_cell.length_c   1.000
_cell.angle_alpha   90.00
_cell.angle_beta   90.00
_cell.angle_gamma   90.00
#
_symmetry.space_group_name_H-M   'P 1'
#
loop_
_entity.id
_entity.type
_entity.pdbx_description
1 polymer ?
#
loop_
_entity_poly.entity_id
_entity_poly.type
_entity_poly.pdbx_seq_one_letter_code
_entity_poly.pdbx_strand_id
1 'polypeptide(L)'
;MDDDGGGSPGHYGGGGIHLVCEYCGHGSEYAEDDADDGFFTCRQCSAIHTSTQNTATNPFDFPMTPAHLSAHRRPTQPTPTPKPFPAPRGAATGAAAPAFDDLGEPSEPRDFATGANAWGNPEDVAARLRWRYVRGLQVILQRQLEALVERHRVGSLAASLAGTIWLRWVAASKVFDEMWVHKMLAIAASVEEGHSASKDKQSELEGDAQKSQSSYEFLFLRSLRMMLPVYSTLAVCFLACHVARETILPTDICRWAMEGKLPYVAAFTQVDKLLGSSLNDCPLSSRQLFRPTRVIGAWQLEAAAGSIAQKIGLLLPSVNFYLIAQRFLKELSLPIEKILPHACRIYEWAMPAELWLSSNPGRVPSRVCVMAILIVALRVLYGINGQGIWESIAQTENAVGSDPEASAPHSIEPDSNNSEEFDARELLCTLAASYDKIDVGHGNFG
;
A
#
# COMPACT_ATOMS: atom_id res chain seq x y z
N MET A 1 36.29 -37.16 -27.04
CA MET A 1 36.54 -38.26 -26.09
C MET A 1 36.79 -37.61 -24.73
N ASP A 2 35.86 -36.80 -24.23
CA ASP A 2 34.53 -37.14 -23.67
C ASP A 2 34.72 -37.86 -22.33
N ASP A 3 34.42 -37.21 -21.19
CA ASP A 3 33.07 -37.24 -20.62
C ASP A 3 32.92 -36.31 -19.40
N ASP A 4 31.67 -35.97 -19.12
CA ASP A 4 31.10 -34.93 -18.28
C ASP A 4 31.24 -35.10 -16.76
N GLY A 5 31.17 -33.97 -16.04
CA GLY A 5 31.09 -33.92 -14.58
C GLY A 5 30.76 -32.53 -14.04
N GLY A 6 29.65 -31.93 -14.50
CA GLY A 6 29.14 -30.65 -14.02
C GLY A 6 28.61 -30.72 -12.59
N GLY A 7 29.36 -30.12 -11.65
CA GLY A 7 28.89 -29.82 -10.30
C GLY A 7 28.32 -28.39 -10.22
N SER A 8 27.02 -28.28 -9.92
CA SER A 8 26.36 -27.00 -9.61
C SER A 8 26.99 -26.29 -8.40
N PRO A 9 27.25 -24.97 -8.43
CA PRO A 9 27.58 -24.21 -7.23
C PRO A 9 26.33 -23.99 -6.39
N GLY A 10 26.37 -24.42 -5.12
CA GLY A 10 25.31 -24.16 -4.15
C GLY A 10 25.14 -22.65 -3.88
N HIS A 11 23.95 -22.13 -4.18
CA HIS A 11 23.53 -20.79 -3.79
C HIS A 11 23.06 -20.77 -2.33
N TYR A 12 23.97 -20.50 -1.40
CA TYR A 12 23.65 -19.93 -0.09
C TYR A 12 24.58 -18.74 0.15
N GLY A 13 24.25 -17.60 -0.46
CA GLY A 13 24.91 -16.33 -0.17
C GLY A 13 24.16 -15.61 0.94
N GLY A 14 24.68 -15.65 2.17
CA GLY A 14 24.35 -14.66 3.20
C GLY A 14 25.00 -13.34 2.80
N GLY A 15 24.22 -12.44 2.20
CA GLY A 15 24.73 -11.16 1.71
C GLY A 15 24.66 -10.09 2.78
N GLY A 16 25.80 -9.75 3.38
CA GLY A 16 25.95 -8.48 4.11
C GLY A 16 25.86 -7.30 3.14
N ILE A 17 25.32 -6.17 3.60
CA ILE A 17 25.26 -4.93 2.82
C ILE A 17 26.38 -3.98 3.26
N HIS A 18 27.13 -3.45 2.31
CA HIS A 18 28.16 -2.43 2.60
C HIS A 18 27.53 -1.04 2.49
N LEU A 19 27.47 -0.29 3.60
CA LEU A 19 26.92 1.07 3.63
C LEU A 19 28.01 2.08 3.98
N VAL A 20 27.99 3.24 3.30
CA VAL A 20 28.88 4.38 3.56
C VAL A 20 28.08 5.51 4.17
N CYS A 21 28.52 6.02 5.32
CA CYS A 21 27.83 7.09 6.03
C CYS A 21 27.96 8.43 5.30
N GLU A 22 26.84 9.06 4.99
CA GLU A 22 26.80 10.38 4.32
C GLU A 22 27.38 11.51 5.18
N TYR A 23 27.39 11.36 6.51
CA TYR A 23 27.87 12.38 7.45
C TYR A 23 29.37 12.30 7.76
N CYS A 24 29.96 11.10 7.82
CA CYS A 24 31.37 10.92 8.18
C CYS A 24 32.21 10.17 7.15
N GLY A 25 31.60 9.68 6.06
CA GLY A 25 32.28 8.95 4.99
C GLY A 25 32.75 7.54 5.37
N HIS A 26 32.47 7.07 6.59
CA HIS A 26 32.87 5.74 7.04
C HIS A 26 32.01 4.65 6.39
N GLY A 27 32.67 3.68 5.74
CA GLY A 27 32.05 2.51 5.14
C GLY A 27 32.19 1.27 6.02
N SER A 28 31.10 0.55 6.26
CA SER A 28 31.11 -0.72 7.00
C SER A 28 30.12 -1.72 6.43
N GLU A 29 30.37 -3.01 6.67
CA GLU A 29 29.43 -4.08 6.35
C GLU A 29 28.42 -4.30 7.48
N TYR A 30 27.16 -4.47 7.10
CA TYR A 30 26.01 -4.65 7.99
C TYR A 30 25.31 -5.97 7.66
N ALA A 31 24.95 -6.73 8.69
CA ALA A 31 24.05 -7.87 8.61
C ALA A 31 22.58 -7.42 8.71
N GLU A 32 21.63 -8.26 8.30
CA GLU A 32 20.20 -7.90 8.35
C GLU A 32 19.71 -7.56 9.77
N ASP A 33 20.32 -8.19 10.78
CA ASP A 33 20.01 -7.98 12.20
C ASP A 33 20.61 -6.68 12.79
N ASP A 34 21.48 -5.98 12.04
CA ASP A 34 22.08 -4.71 12.49
C ASP A 34 21.14 -3.49 12.31
N ALA A 35 19.94 -3.69 11.73
CA ALA A 35 18.96 -2.64 11.54
C ALA A 35 18.08 -2.46 12.79
N ASP A 36 18.13 -1.27 13.41
CA ASP A 36 17.23 -0.88 14.49
C ASP A 36 16.06 -0.07 13.91
N ASP A 37 14.83 -0.47 14.21
CA ASP A 37 13.60 0.05 13.59
C ASP A 37 13.61 0.09 12.04
N GLY A 38 14.40 -0.78 11.40
CA GLY A 38 14.51 -0.88 9.94
C GLY A 38 15.47 0.14 9.32
N PHE A 39 16.28 0.83 10.12
CA PHE A 39 17.34 1.70 9.66
C PHE A 39 18.69 1.23 10.21
N PHE A 40 19.74 1.35 9.40
CA PHE A 40 21.11 1.10 9.85
C PHE A 40 21.66 2.36 10.50
N THR A 41 22.40 2.20 11.60
CA THR A 41 23.12 3.31 12.23
C THR A 41 24.61 3.23 11.92
N CYS A 42 25.21 4.37 11.60
CA CYS A 42 26.64 4.44 11.37
C CYS A 42 27.38 4.08 12.66
N ARG A 43 28.23 3.04 12.63
CA ARG A 43 28.97 2.59 13.83
C ARG A 43 29.97 3.62 14.37
N GLN A 44 30.33 4.64 13.58
CA GLN A 44 31.33 5.64 13.94
C GLN A 44 30.75 6.94 14.51
N CYS A 45 29.65 7.45 13.94
CA CYS A 45 29.05 8.72 14.37
C CYS A 45 27.59 8.60 14.82
N SER A 46 27.05 7.38 14.83
CA SER A 46 25.68 7.05 15.21
C SER A 46 24.60 7.72 14.34
N ALA A 47 24.98 8.31 13.20
CA ALA A 47 24.04 8.88 12.25
C ALA A 47 23.23 7.77 11.55
N ILE A 48 21.93 7.98 11.40
CA ILE A 48 21.02 7.02 10.78
C ILE A 48 21.19 7.06 9.26
N HIS A 49 21.35 5.90 8.63
CA HIS A 49 21.30 5.75 7.18
C HIS A 49 19.84 5.85 6.71
N THR A 50 19.41 7.05 6.32
CA THR A 50 18.05 7.33 5.85
C THR A 50 17.78 6.81 4.44
N SER A 51 18.84 6.58 3.65
CA SER A 51 18.77 6.17 2.23
C SER A 51 18.64 4.65 2.01
N THR A 52 18.81 3.83 3.04
CA THR A 52 18.67 2.37 2.97
C THR A 52 17.85 1.87 4.15
N GLN A 53 16.54 1.78 3.94
CA GLN A 53 15.63 1.13 4.87
C GLN A 53 15.76 -0.39 4.68
N ASN A 54 16.13 -1.14 5.74
CA ASN A 54 16.01 -2.59 5.74
C ASN A 54 14.53 -2.96 5.88
N THR A 55 13.78 -2.78 4.79
CA THR A 55 12.43 -3.33 4.70
C THR A 55 12.57 -4.79 4.30
N ALA A 56 12.63 -5.67 5.31
CA ALA A 56 12.33 -7.07 5.06
C ALA A 56 10.96 -7.12 4.39
N THR A 57 10.96 -7.35 3.08
CA THR A 57 9.76 -7.56 2.29
C THR A 57 9.18 -8.85 2.84
N ASN A 58 8.09 -8.79 3.59
CA ASN A 58 7.39 -10.02 3.94
C ASN A 58 6.75 -10.53 2.64
N PRO A 59 7.29 -11.60 2.02
CA PRO A 59 6.82 -12.07 0.73
C PRO A 59 5.41 -12.69 0.83
N PHE A 60 4.86 -12.83 2.05
CA PHE A 60 3.55 -13.39 2.34
C PHE A 60 2.41 -12.37 2.38
N ASP A 61 2.71 -11.06 2.39
CA ASP A 61 1.67 -10.02 2.35
C ASP A 61 1.13 -9.76 0.92
N PHE A 62 1.67 -10.43 -0.11
CA PHE A 62 1.28 -10.25 -1.51
C PHE A 62 1.23 -11.60 -2.24
N PRO A 63 0.17 -11.93 -2.98
CA PRO A 63 0.17 -13.13 -3.82
C PRO A 63 1.21 -12.97 -4.94
N MET A 64 2.27 -13.79 -4.92
CA MET A 64 3.23 -13.90 -6.02
C MET A 64 2.56 -14.55 -7.24
N THR A 65 2.61 -13.86 -8.39
CA THR A 65 2.40 -14.50 -9.70
C THR A 65 3.76 -14.93 -10.28
N PRO A 66 3.84 -16.06 -11.02
CA PRO A 66 5.11 -16.58 -11.56
C PRO A 66 5.83 -15.67 -12.57
N ALA A 67 5.23 -14.55 -12.98
CA ALA A 67 5.71 -13.71 -14.08
C ALA A 67 6.82 -12.69 -13.69
N HIS A 68 7.21 -12.60 -12.42
CA HIS A 68 8.17 -11.57 -11.95
C HIS A 68 9.63 -12.01 -11.85
N LEU A 69 10.01 -13.16 -12.42
CA LEU A 69 11.38 -13.69 -12.32
C LEU A 69 12.43 -13.04 -13.24
N SER A 70 12.17 -11.88 -13.87
CA SER A 70 13.19 -11.23 -14.71
C SER A 70 13.08 -9.71 -14.70
N ALA A 71 13.62 -9.08 -13.66
CA ALA A 71 14.05 -7.69 -13.73
C ALA A 71 15.58 -7.66 -13.84
N HIS A 72 16.08 -7.61 -15.07
CA HIS A 72 17.48 -7.29 -15.35
C HIS A 72 17.80 -5.89 -14.78
N ARG A 73 18.80 -5.80 -13.90
CA ARG A 73 19.42 -4.52 -13.49
C ARG A 73 20.04 -3.88 -14.72
N ARG A 74 19.60 -2.67 -15.07
CA ARG A 74 20.30 -1.78 -16.01
C ARG A 74 21.15 -0.81 -15.18
N PRO A 75 22.49 -0.75 -15.33
CA PRO A 75 23.32 0.20 -14.60
C PRO A 75 23.20 1.58 -15.24
N THR A 76 22.80 2.60 -14.47
CA THR A 76 22.93 4.01 -14.87
C THR A 76 24.15 4.63 -14.19
N GLN A 77 24.89 5.37 -15.00
CA GLN A 77 26.18 6.05 -14.79
C GLN A 77 26.11 7.20 -13.74
N PRO A 78 27.22 7.58 -13.08
CA PRO A 78 27.23 8.60 -12.02
C PRO A 78 27.44 10.03 -12.54
N THR A 79 26.79 11.01 -11.90
CA THR A 79 27.02 12.47 -12.06
C THR A 79 27.06 13.15 -10.67
N PRO A 80 27.61 14.37 -10.53
CA PRO A 80 28.66 14.67 -9.56
C PRO A 80 28.16 15.37 -8.29
N THR A 81 28.89 15.17 -7.20
CA THR A 81 28.72 15.79 -5.88
C THR A 81 28.76 17.33 -5.90
N PRO A 82 27.78 18.04 -5.28
CA PRO A 82 27.93 19.45 -4.93
C PRO A 82 28.68 19.64 -3.60
N LYS A 83 29.41 20.76 -3.48
CA LYS A 83 30.22 21.19 -2.32
C LYS A 83 29.34 21.74 -1.17
N PRO A 84 29.80 21.67 0.10
CA PRO A 84 29.04 22.11 1.25
C PRO A 84 29.15 23.61 1.51
N PHE A 85 28.04 24.25 1.90
CA PHE A 85 28.00 25.63 2.42
C PHE A 85 27.91 25.65 3.97
N PRO A 86 28.38 26.73 4.62
CA PRO A 86 28.75 26.73 6.03
C PRO A 86 27.58 27.05 6.97
N ALA A 87 27.67 26.50 8.18
CA ALA A 87 26.74 26.75 9.28
C ALA A 87 26.90 28.15 9.91
N PRO A 88 25.82 28.82 10.34
CA PRO A 88 25.91 29.95 11.26
C PRO A 88 25.80 29.50 12.72
N ARG A 89 26.74 29.99 13.55
CA ARG A 89 26.70 29.92 15.02
C ARG A 89 25.80 31.01 15.60
N GLY A 90 24.92 30.60 16.52
CA GLY A 90 24.77 31.18 17.85
C GLY A 90 23.77 32.32 18.06
N ALA A 91 22.77 32.08 18.91
CA ALA A 91 22.45 32.94 20.06
C ALA A 91 21.56 32.16 21.05
N ALA A 92 21.98 32.12 22.31
CA ALA A 92 21.20 31.61 23.43
C ALA A 92 20.38 32.75 24.05
N THR A 93 19.12 32.51 24.37
CA THR A 93 18.39 33.16 25.48
C THR A 93 17.30 32.22 25.96
N GLY A 94 17.27 31.97 27.27
CA GLY A 94 16.36 31.04 27.92
C GLY A 94 14.93 31.55 28.05
N ALA A 95 14.01 30.59 28.09
CA ALA A 95 12.71 30.71 28.74
C ALA A 95 12.33 29.33 29.27
N ALA A 96 11.95 29.29 30.54
CA ALA A 96 11.72 28.09 31.33
C ALA A 96 10.53 27.26 30.81
N ALA A 97 10.71 25.94 30.78
CA ALA A 97 9.64 24.98 30.58
C ALA A 97 8.80 24.84 31.87
N PRO A 98 7.46 24.76 31.79
CA PRO A 98 6.67 24.42 32.96
C PRO A 98 6.78 22.92 33.27
N ALA A 99 6.79 22.62 34.56
CA ALA A 99 6.86 21.29 35.14
C ALA A 99 5.68 20.40 34.72
N PHE A 100 6.00 19.17 34.33
CA PHE A 100 5.04 18.07 34.16
C PHE A 100 5.25 17.11 35.34
N ASP A 101 4.44 17.27 36.38
CA ASP A 101 4.19 16.27 37.41
C ASP A 101 2.66 16.12 37.49
N ASP A 102 2.12 15.06 36.89
CA ASP A 102 1.00 14.30 37.48
C ASP A 102 0.78 12.94 36.75
N LEU A 103 1.34 11.90 37.37
CA LEU A 103 0.83 10.53 37.51
C LEU A 103 0.39 9.67 36.29
N GLY A 104 1.26 8.68 36.00
CA GLY A 104 0.88 7.31 35.60
C GLY A 104 2.00 6.36 36.04
N GLU A 105 1.66 5.38 36.88
CA GLU A 105 2.54 4.52 37.70
C GLU A 105 3.81 3.95 37.02
N PRO A 106 4.90 3.72 37.78
CA PRO A 106 6.09 3.04 37.27
C PRO A 106 5.74 1.60 36.91
N SER A 107 5.93 1.24 35.64
CA SER A 107 5.89 -0.15 35.17
C SER A 107 6.81 -0.99 36.05
N GLU A 108 6.24 -1.94 36.78
CA GLU A 108 7.01 -2.92 37.56
C GLU A 108 8.06 -3.62 36.67
N PRO A 109 9.21 -4.03 37.24
CA PRO A 109 10.22 -4.76 36.49
C PRO A 109 9.62 -6.07 35.99
N ARG A 110 9.78 -6.36 34.70
CA ARG A 110 9.37 -7.64 34.10
C ARG A 110 10.16 -8.77 34.76
N ASP A 111 9.49 -9.55 35.59
CA ASP A 111 10.03 -10.81 36.08
C ASP A 111 10.18 -11.78 34.90
N PHE A 112 11.44 -12.08 34.58
CA PHE A 112 11.84 -13.12 33.64
C PHE A 112 11.47 -14.49 34.22
N ALA A 113 10.32 -15.04 33.85
CA ALA A 113 10.06 -16.46 33.62
C ALA A 113 8.54 -16.73 33.63
N THR A 114 7.87 -16.48 32.50
CA THR A 114 6.66 -17.26 32.21
C THR A 114 7.17 -18.66 31.82
N GLY A 115 7.18 -19.59 32.78
CA GLY A 115 7.82 -20.90 32.60
C GLY A 115 7.34 -21.64 31.35
N ALA A 116 8.19 -22.53 30.82
CA ALA A 116 8.01 -23.34 29.61
C ALA A 116 6.72 -24.19 29.55
N ASN A 117 5.88 -24.12 30.60
CA ASN A 117 4.66 -24.90 30.80
C ASN A 117 3.39 -24.01 30.73
N ALA A 118 3.54 -22.69 30.53
CA ALA A 118 2.46 -21.73 30.74
C ALA A 118 1.39 -21.71 29.65
N TRP A 119 1.67 -22.24 28.46
CA TRP A 119 0.83 -22.04 27.27
C TRP A 119 0.07 -23.29 26.80
N GLY A 120 0.21 -24.44 27.47
CA GLY A 120 -0.56 -25.66 27.16
C GLY A 120 -0.15 -26.38 25.87
N ASN A 121 -0.98 -27.30 25.39
CA ASN A 121 -0.77 -28.05 24.14
C ASN A 121 -0.69 -27.07 22.94
N PRO A 122 0.18 -27.27 21.93
CA PRO A 122 0.23 -26.42 20.73
C PRO A 122 -1.12 -26.22 20.03
N GLU A 123 -2.06 -27.16 20.17
CA GLU A 123 -3.43 -26.97 19.67
C GLU A 123 -4.20 -25.85 20.40
N ASP A 124 -4.05 -25.76 21.72
CA ASP A 124 -4.65 -24.70 22.54
C ASP A 124 -4.04 -23.33 22.20
N VAL A 125 -2.72 -23.31 21.98
CA VAL A 125 -1.99 -22.11 21.52
C VAL A 125 -2.54 -21.65 20.17
N ALA A 126 -2.67 -22.58 19.20
CA ALA A 126 -3.18 -22.29 17.88
C ALA A 126 -4.63 -21.74 17.93
N ALA A 127 -5.48 -22.31 18.78
CA ALA A 127 -6.86 -21.86 18.96
C ALA A 127 -6.93 -20.42 19.52
N ARG A 128 -6.16 -20.11 20.57
CA ARG A 128 -6.11 -18.75 21.15
C ARG A 128 -5.54 -17.73 20.17
N LEU A 129 -4.46 -18.08 19.46
CA LEU A 129 -3.84 -17.22 18.45
C LEU A 129 -4.82 -16.89 17.32
N ARG A 130 -5.49 -17.92 16.78
CA ARG A 130 -6.51 -17.78 15.72
C ARG A 130 -7.64 -16.86 16.16
N TRP A 131 -8.21 -17.10 17.34
CA TRP A 131 -9.30 -16.28 17.87
C TRP A 131 -8.88 -14.83 18.06
N ARG A 132 -7.71 -14.59 18.66
CA ARG A 132 -7.20 -13.24 18.86
C ARG A 132 -6.92 -12.53 17.54
N TYR A 133 -6.34 -13.23 16.57
CA TYR A 133 -6.05 -12.67 15.25
C TYR A 133 -7.33 -12.24 14.52
N VAL A 134 -8.32 -13.12 14.38
CA VAL A 134 -9.56 -12.79 13.67
C VAL A 134 -10.33 -11.68 14.38
N ARG A 135 -10.42 -11.72 15.72
CA ARG A 135 -11.11 -10.69 16.51
C ARG A 135 -10.39 -9.34 16.44
N GLY A 136 -9.05 -9.34 16.46
CA GLY A 136 -8.26 -8.11 16.29
C GLY A 136 -8.46 -7.48 14.91
N LEU A 137 -8.49 -8.29 13.84
CA LEU A 137 -8.82 -7.78 12.51
C LEU A 137 -10.25 -7.20 12.44
N GLN A 138 -11.21 -7.83 13.12
CA GLN A 138 -12.57 -7.30 13.22
C GLN A 138 -12.62 -5.94 13.93
N VAL A 139 -11.85 -5.76 15.01
CA VAL A 139 -11.72 -4.47 15.70
C VAL A 139 -11.11 -3.41 14.78
N ILE A 140 -10.04 -3.76 14.05
CA ILE A 140 -9.41 -2.85 13.08
C ILE A 140 -10.41 -2.43 12.01
N LEU A 141 -11.12 -3.39 11.42
CA LEU A 141 -12.17 -3.13 10.42
C LEU A 141 -13.25 -2.20 10.98
N GLN A 142 -13.74 -2.45 12.19
CA GLN A 142 -14.76 -1.61 12.81
C GLN A 142 -14.29 -0.16 12.94
N ARG A 143 -13.04 0.06 13.40
CA ARG A 143 -12.45 1.40 13.50
C ARG A 143 -12.28 2.08 12.14
N GLN A 144 -11.98 1.30 11.10
CA GLN A 144 -11.93 1.82 9.73
C GLN A 144 -13.31 2.28 9.26
N LEU A 145 -14.35 1.48 9.50
CA LEU A 145 -15.72 1.82 9.12
C LEU A 145 -16.24 3.06 9.88
N GLU A 146 -15.96 3.16 11.18
CA GLU A 146 -16.25 4.37 11.98
C GLU A 146 -15.60 5.60 11.36
N ALA A 147 -14.30 5.54 11.05
CA ALA A 147 -13.59 6.65 10.41
C ALA A 147 -14.14 6.98 9.01
N LEU A 148 -14.56 5.99 8.22
CA LEU A 148 -15.16 6.21 6.90
C LEU A 148 -16.49 6.97 7.00
N VAL A 149 -17.35 6.59 7.94
CA VAL A 149 -18.66 7.25 8.13
C VAL A 149 -18.48 8.64 8.73
N GLU A 150 -17.71 8.75 9.82
CA GLU A 150 -17.61 10.00 10.59
C GLU A 150 -16.75 11.06 9.88
N ARG A 151 -15.58 10.66 9.36
CA ARG A 151 -14.58 11.60 8.82
C ARG A 151 -14.67 11.76 7.31
N HIS A 152 -14.97 10.67 6.61
CA HIS A 152 -15.00 10.65 5.15
C HIS A 152 -16.42 10.69 4.57
N ARG A 153 -17.45 10.80 5.43
CA ARG A 153 -18.86 10.97 5.04
C ARG A 153 -19.38 9.86 4.12
N VAL A 154 -18.83 8.66 4.23
CA VAL A 154 -19.34 7.48 3.53
C VAL A 154 -20.72 7.12 4.11
N GLY A 155 -21.68 6.73 3.25
CA GLY A 155 -23.01 6.35 3.69
C GLY A 155 -23.00 5.16 4.65
N SER A 156 -23.91 5.17 5.62
CA SER A 156 -24.03 4.10 6.63
C SER A 156 -24.34 2.71 6.04
N LEU A 157 -24.88 2.66 4.82
CA LEU A 157 -25.06 1.42 4.06
C LEU A 157 -23.74 0.69 3.80
N ALA A 158 -22.64 1.41 3.54
CA ALA A 158 -21.34 0.78 3.33
C ALA A 158 -20.88 0.05 4.61
N ALA A 159 -21.12 0.62 5.79
CA ALA A 159 -20.77 -0.01 7.06
C ALA A 159 -21.56 -1.31 7.31
N SER A 160 -22.87 -1.34 6.99
CA SER A 160 -23.69 -2.55 7.16
C SER A 160 -23.30 -3.66 6.16
N LEU A 161 -23.00 -3.28 4.91
CA LEU A 161 -22.49 -4.21 3.90
C LEU A 161 -21.14 -4.79 4.28
N ALA A 162 -20.23 -3.97 4.81
CA ALA A 162 -18.89 -4.40 5.23
C ALA A 162 -18.95 -5.52 6.28
N GLY A 163 -19.87 -5.45 7.26
CA GLY A 163 -20.06 -6.52 8.24
C GLY A 163 -20.45 -7.86 7.60
N THR A 164 -21.38 -7.84 6.64
CA THR A 164 -21.81 -9.04 5.92
C THR A 164 -20.70 -9.60 5.04
N ILE A 165 -19.98 -8.74 4.32
CA ILE A 165 -18.83 -9.12 3.50
C ILE A 165 -17.73 -9.73 4.37
N TRP A 166 -17.42 -9.12 5.51
CA TRP A 166 -16.39 -9.60 6.44
C TRP A 166 -16.71 -10.99 6.96
N LEU A 167 -17.94 -11.23 7.45
CA LEU A 167 -18.33 -12.54 7.97
C LEU A 167 -18.25 -13.63 6.89
N ARG A 168 -18.73 -13.35 5.68
CA ARG A 168 -18.61 -14.29 4.55
C ARG A 168 -17.14 -14.51 4.15
N TRP A 169 -16.32 -13.48 4.22
CA TRP A 169 -14.88 -13.59 3.91
C TRP A 169 -14.14 -14.43 4.94
N VAL A 170 -14.40 -14.22 6.23
CA VAL A 170 -13.87 -15.05 7.32
C VAL A 170 -14.24 -16.51 7.11
N ALA A 171 -15.50 -16.81 6.77
CA ALA A 171 -15.93 -18.18 6.45
C ALA A 171 -15.22 -18.74 5.21
N ALA A 172 -15.14 -17.97 4.12
CA ALA A 172 -14.51 -18.40 2.86
C ALA A 172 -12.99 -18.57 2.97
N SER A 173 -12.33 -17.86 3.87
CA SER A 173 -10.89 -18.00 4.14
C SER A 173 -10.52 -19.33 4.81
N LYS A 174 -11.52 -20.04 5.36
CA LYS A 174 -11.33 -21.29 6.12
C LYS A 174 -10.37 -21.16 7.31
N VAL A 175 -10.24 -19.94 7.86
CA VAL A 175 -9.38 -19.66 9.02
C VAL A 175 -9.77 -20.47 10.27
N PHE A 176 -11.03 -20.92 10.36
CA PHE A 176 -11.56 -21.80 11.41
C PHE A 176 -11.77 -23.25 10.95
N ASP A 177 -11.11 -23.72 9.88
CA ASP A 177 -11.11 -25.15 9.54
C ASP A 177 -10.42 -25.95 10.66
N GLU A 178 -11.11 -26.93 11.25
CA GLU A 178 -10.59 -27.76 12.33
C GLU A 178 -9.32 -28.52 11.92
N MET A 179 -9.20 -28.88 10.64
CA MET A 179 -8.02 -29.58 10.11
C MET A 179 -6.80 -28.66 9.92
N TRP A 180 -6.94 -27.35 10.07
CA TRP A 180 -5.84 -26.40 9.87
C TRP A 180 -4.69 -26.65 10.85
N VAL A 181 -4.99 -26.86 12.14
CA VAL A 181 -3.94 -27.04 13.17
C VAL A 181 -3.15 -28.32 12.89
N HIS A 182 -3.83 -29.43 12.64
CA HIS A 182 -3.19 -30.70 12.33
C HIS A 182 -2.27 -30.60 11.10
N LYS A 183 -2.68 -29.87 10.05
CA LYS A 183 -1.82 -29.60 8.88
C LYS A 183 -0.58 -28.80 9.25
N MET A 184 -0.72 -27.77 10.09
CA MET A 184 0.42 -26.95 10.51
C MET A 184 1.39 -27.72 11.41
N LEU A 185 0.88 -28.56 12.32
CA LEU A 185 1.70 -29.43 13.16
C LEU A 185 2.46 -30.48 12.33
N ALA A 186 1.83 -31.07 11.32
CA ALA A 186 2.51 -32.00 10.40
C ALA A 186 3.64 -31.31 9.62
N ILE A 187 3.43 -30.07 9.17
CA ILE A 187 4.48 -29.27 8.52
C ILE A 187 5.66 -29.06 9.48
N ALA A 188 5.38 -28.63 10.72
CA ALA A 188 6.42 -28.40 11.72
C ALA A 188 7.23 -29.68 12.03
N ALA A 189 6.55 -30.82 12.21
CA ALA A 189 7.21 -32.11 12.43
C ALA A 189 8.14 -32.50 11.28
N SER A 190 7.70 -32.33 10.02
CA SER A 190 8.56 -32.63 8.85
C SER A 190 9.80 -31.72 8.75
N VAL A 191 9.70 -30.47 9.22
CA VAL A 191 10.83 -29.54 9.26
C VAL A 191 11.83 -29.95 10.34
N GLU A 192 11.37 -30.38 11.52
CA GLU A 192 12.23 -30.87 12.60
C GLU A 192 12.97 -32.17 12.19
N GLU A 193 12.29 -33.11 11.54
CA GLU A 193 12.88 -34.34 11.01
C GLU A 193 14.00 -34.05 9.99
N GLY A 194 13.78 -33.12 9.07
CA GLY A 194 14.78 -32.71 8.07
C GLY A 194 16.04 -32.06 8.66
N HIS A 195 15.91 -31.32 9.76
CA HIS A 195 17.06 -30.72 10.45
C HIS A 195 17.84 -31.74 11.30
N SER A 196 17.15 -32.73 11.87
CA SER A 196 17.77 -33.79 12.68
C SER A 196 18.70 -34.72 11.87
N ALA A 197 18.43 -34.89 10.56
CA ALA A 197 19.30 -35.64 9.66
C ALA A 197 20.64 -34.94 9.34
N SER A 198 20.78 -33.66 9.70
CA SER A 198 21.94 -32.80 9.36
C SER A 198 22.82 -32.40 10.54
N LYS A 199 22.45 -32.75 11.78
CA LYS A 199 23.18 -32.34 12.99
C LYS A 199 23.68 -33.51 13.80
N ASP A 200 24.99 -33.73 13.75
CA ASP A 200 25.73 -34.47 14.77
C ASP A 200 25.66 -33.75 16.14
N LYS A 201 25.57 -34.56 17.18
CA LYS A 201 25.21 -34.23 18.57
C LYS A 201 26.12 -33.17 19.23
N GLN A 202 25.52 -32.17 19.90
CA GLN A 202 25.79 -31.82 21.31
C GLN A 202 24.94 -30.63 21.82
N SER A 203 24.28 -30.84 22.98
CA SER A 203 23.84 -29.90 24.05
C SER A 203 22.94 -28.71 23.64
N GLU A 204 21.83 -28.33 24.30
CA GLU A 204 21.52 -28.19 25.73
C GLU A 204 19.98 -28.19 25.94
N LEU A 205 19.50 -28.80 27.03
CA LEU A 205 18.12 -29.23 27.26
C LEU A 205 17.15 -28.18 27.86
N GLU A 206 17.52 -26.90 27.92
CA GLU A 206 16.60 -25.85 28.43
C GLU A 206 16.29 -24.74 27.41
N GLY A 207 17.13 -24.55 26.38
CA GLY A 207 16.88 -23.59 25.29
C GLY A 207 16.00 -24.13 24.15
N ASP A 208 15.84 -25.46 24.05
CA ASP A 208 15.22 -26.10 22.89
C ASP A 208 13.68 -26.02 22.91
N ALA A 209 13.06 -26.09 24.11
CA ALA A 209 11.61 -25.97 24.27
C ALA A 209 11.10 -24.55 23.96
N GLN A 210 11.80 -23.51 24.44
CA GLN A 210 11.47 -22.10 24.16
C GLN A 210 11.63 -21.78 22.67
N LYS A 211 12.69 -22.31 22.04
CA LYS A 211 12.99 -22.12 20.62
C LYS A 211 11.99 -22.86 19.72
N SER A 212 11.59 -24.07 20.11
CA SER A 212 10.55 -24.86 19.46
C SER A 212 9.18 -24.17 19.57
N GLN A 213 8.77 -23.73 20.77
CA GLN A 213 7.50 -23.06 20.98
C GLN A 213 7.37 -21.74 20.18
N SER A 214 8.42 -20.92 20.16
CA SER A 214 8.45 -19.72 19.33
C SER A 214 8.30 -20.03 17.83
N SER A 215 8.84 -21.16 17.35
CA SER A 215 8.73 -21.61 15.96
C SER A 215 7.28 -21.89 15.54
N TYR A 216 6.50 -22.59 16.38
CA TYR A 216 5.09 -22.89 16.08
C TYR A 216 4.22 -21.63 16.02
N GLU A 217 4.42 -20.69 16.93
CA GLU A 217 3.66 -19.44 16.99
C GLU A 217 3.83 -18.60 15.71
N PHE A 218 5.05 -18.48 15.21
CA PHE A 218 5.34 -17.79 13.95
C PHE A 218 4.80 -18.55 12.75
N LEU A 219 4.86 -19.89 12.75
CA LEU A 219 4.27 -20.72 11.69
C LEU A 219 2.75 -20.53 11.62
N PHE A 220 2.06 -20.57 12.76
CA PHE A 220 0.63 -20.32 12.85
C PHE A 220 0.28 -18.90 12.40
N LEU A 221 1.00 -17.87 12.88
CA LEU A 221 0.78 -16.49 12.46
C LEU A 221 0.96 -16.32 10.94
N ARG A 222 2.03 -16.89 10.37
CA ARG A 222 2.26 -16.86 8.93
C ARG A 222 1.10 -17.49 8.16
N SER A 223 0.62 -18.64 8.61
CA SER A 223 -0.51 -19.33 8.01
C SER A 223 -1.81 -18.51 8.11
N LEU A 224 -2.07 -17.90 9.28
CA LEU A 224 -3.21 -17.00 9.49
C LEU A 224 -3.15 -15.78 8.56
N ARG A 225 -1.98 -15.15 8.40
CA ARG A 225 -1.77 -14.02 7.49
C ARG A 225 -1.91 -14.39 6.02
N MET A 226 -1.64 -15.65 5.64
CA MET A 226 -1.90 -16.14 4.29
C MET A 226 -3.38 -16.40 4.02
N MET A 227 -4.11 -16.94 4.99
CA MET A 227 -5.55 -17.21 4.85
C MET A 227 -6.39 -15.93 4.92
N LEU A 228 -6.07 -15.06 5.88
CA LEU A 228 -6.79 -13.82 6.15
C LEU A 228 -5.80 -12.66 6.38
N PRO A 229 -5.22 -12.10 5.30
CA PRO A 229 -4.22 -11.03 5.40
C PRO A 229 -4.76 -9.76 6.07
N VAL A 230 -3.90 -8.99 6.75
CA VAL A 230 -4.28 -7.74 7.42
C VAL A 230 -4.91 -6.72 6.45
N TYR A 231 -4.40 -6.66 5.20
CA TYR A 231 -4.94 -5.78 4.16
C TYR A 231 -6.39 -6.13 3.76
N SER A 232 -6.90 -7.32 4.14
CA SER A 232 -8.29 -7.70 3.91
C SER A 232 -9.25 -6.70 4.56
N THR A 233 -8.86 -6.06 5.66
CA THR A 233 -9.66 -5.02 6.32
C THR A 233 -9.91 -3.84 5.37
N LEU A 234 -8.85 -3.31 4.73
CA LEU A 234 -8.95 -2.26 3.71
C LEU A 234 -9.70 -2.72 2.46
N ALA A 235 -9.47 -3.96 2.01
CA ALA A 235 -10.13 -4.51 0.84
C ALA A 235 -11.65 -4.63 1.05
N VAL A 236 -12.08 -5.03 2.26
CA VAL A 236 -13.50 -5.07 2.63
C VAL A 236 -14.08 -3.66 2.74
N CYS A 237 -13.36 -2.69 3.31
CA CYS A 237 -13.79 -1.30 3.30
C CYS A 237 -14.05 -0.77 1.88
N PHE A 238 -13.09 -0.95 0.98
CA PHE A 238 -13.25 -0.55 -0.42
C PHE A 238 -14.40 -1.28 -1.10
N LEU A 239 -14.47 -2.62 -0.95
CA LEU A 239 -15.51 -3.44 -1.55
C LEU A 239 -16.92 -3.02 -1.10
N ALA A 240 -17.08 -2.73 0.19
CA ALA A 240 -18.36 -2.29 0.73
C ALA A 240 -18.77 -0.92 0.19
N CYS A 241 -17.83 0.01 0.05
CA CYS A 241 -18.07 1.31 -0.61
C CYS A 241 -18.48 1.11 -2.08
N HIS A 242 -17.80 0.22 -2.81
CA HIS A 242 -18.13 -0.10 -4.21
C HIS A 242 -19.56 -0.64 -4.35
N VAL A 243 -19.95 -1.62 -3.52
CA VAL A 243 -21.29 -2.21 -3.54
C VAL A 243 -22.34 -1.19 -3.12
N ALA A 244 -22.03 -0.31 -2.18
CA ALA A 244 -22.87 0.81 -1.77
C ALA A 244 -22.96 1.94 -2.83
N ARG A 245 -22.28 1.80 -3.97
CA ARG A 245 -22.25 2.79 -5.08
C ARG A 245 -21.63 4.14 -4.68
N GLU A 246 -20.71 4.12 -3.72
CA GLU A 246 -19.99 5.29 -3.25
C GLU A 246 -18.92 5.75 -4.26
N THR A 247 -18.45 6.99 -4.12
CA THR A 247 -17.47 7.63 -5.03
C THR A 247 -16.01 7.36 -4.65
N ILE A 248 -15.81 6.41 -3.74
CA ILE A 248 -14.53 6.10 -3.10
C ILE A 248 -13.68 5.27 -4.05
N LEU A 249 -12.45 5.71 -4.29
CA LEU A 249 -11.48 5.02 -5.11
C LEU A 249 -10.51 4.20 -4.25
N PRO A 250 -9.88 3.14 -4.79
CA PRO A 250 -8.82 2.42 -4.08
C PRO A 250 -7.67 3.34 -3.64
N THR A 251 -7.37 4.38 -4.44
CA THR A 251 -6.37 5.40 -4.11
C THR A 251 -6.72 6.20 -2.87
N ASP A 252 -8.00 6.42 -2.58
CA ASP A 252 -8.41 7.14 -1.37
C ASP A 252 -8.18 6.31 -0.12
N ILE A 253 -8.59 5.04 -0.13
CA ILE A 253 -8.38 4.11 0.98
C ILE A 253 -6.88 3.96 1.28
N CYS A 254 -6.05 3.77 0.25
CA CYS A 254 -4.60 3.69 0.42
C CYS A 254 -4.03 4.99 0.99
N ARG A 255 -4.43 6.15 0.44
CA ARG A 255 -3.95 7.46 0.89
C ARG A 255 -4.33 7.71 2.36
N TRP A 256 -5.58 7.50 2.73
CA TRP A 256 -6.05 7.70 4.11
C TRP A 256 -5.39 6.74 5.10
N ALA A 257 -5.08 5.50 4.68
CA ALA A 257 -4.34 4.56 5.50
C ALA A 257 -2.89 5.01 5.73
N MET A 258 -2.21 5.52 4.69
CA MET A 258 -0.84 6.05 4.79
C MET A 258 -0.78 7.33 5.64
N GLU A 259 -1.75 8.23 5.47
CA GLU A 259 -1.85 9.49 6.24
C GLU A 259 -2.35 9.28 7.68
N GLY A 260 -2.68 8.05 8.09
CA GLY A 260 -3.24 7.76 9.42
C GLY A 260 -4.67 8.26 9.66
N LYS A 261 -5.34 8.81 8.63
CA LYS A 261 -6.73 9.27 8.69
C LYS A 261 -7.71 8.10 8.79
N LEU A 262 -7.36 6.99 8.15
CA LEU A 262 -8.03 5.70 8.25
C LEU A 262 -7.16 4.74 9.10
N PRO A 263 -7.64 4.25 10.26
CA PRO A 263 -6.86 3.38 11.15
C PRO A 263 -6.35 2.11 10.46
N TYR A 264 -5.05 2.00 10.21
CA TYR A 264 -4.44 0.80 9.61
C TYR A 264 -3.00 0.59 10.10
N VAL A 265 -2.07 1.48 9.73
CA VAL A 265 -0.62 1.32 10.01
C VAL A 265 -0.33 1.21 11.50
N ALA A 266 -0.92 2.09 12.31
CA ALA A 266 -0.75 2.13 13.76
C ALA A 266 -1.93 1.50 14.53
N ALA A 267 -2.86 0.82 13.84
CA ALA A 267 -4.09 0.33 14.47
C ALA A 267 -3.81 -0.68 15.60
N PHE A 268 -2.72 -1.45 15.48
CA PHE A 268 -2.27 -2.43 16.47
C PHE A 268 -2.07 -1.84 17.88
N THR A 269 -1.77 -0.54 17.99
CA THR A 269 -1.53 0.14 19.29
C THR A 269 -2.80 0.25 20.15
N GLN A 270 -3.97 0.16 19.52
CA GLN A 270 -5.27 0.31 20.18
C GLN A 270 -6.01 -1.03 20.32
N VAL A 271 -5.59 -2.07 19.59
CA VAL A 271 -6.26 -3.38 19.58
C VAL A 271 -6.27 -4.01 20.98
N ASP A 272 -5.16 -3.97 21.71
CA ASP A 272 -5.09 -4.56 23.06
C ASP A 272 -6.09 -3.90 24.03
N LYS A 273 -6.24 -2.57 23.94
CA LYS A 273 -7.17 -1.78 24.76
C LYS A 273 -8.62 -2.15 24.46
N LEU A 274 -8.95 -2.41 23.20
CA LEU A 274 -10.31 -2.65 22.73
C LEU A 274 -10.76 -4.10 22.82
N LEU A 275 -9.81 -5.04 22.71
CA LEU A 275 -10.10 -6.45 22.92
C LEU A 275 -10.28 -6.78 24.41
N GLY A 276 -9.82 -5.90 25.30
CA GLY A 276 -9.76 -6.14 26.75
C GLY A 276 -8.80 -7.29 27.01
N SER A 277 -7.52 -7.00 27.26
CA SER A 277 -6.52 -8.06 27.41
C SER A 277 -5.86 -7.95 28.79
N SER A 278 -5.97 -9.02 29.58
CA SER A 278 -4.80 -9.45 30.36
C SER A 278 -3.80 -9.97 29.32
N LEU A 279 -2.52 -9.59 29.45
CA LEU A 279 -1.44 -10.01 28.54
C LEU A 279 -1.16 -11.53 28.58
N ASN A 280 -1.92 -12.29 29.38
CA ASN A 280 -1.68 -13.71 29.67
C ASN A 280 -2.41 -14.69 28.71
N ASP A 281 -3.25 -14.20 27.79
CA ASP A 281 -4.11 -15.08 26.97
C ASP A 281 -3.56 -15.41 25.57
N CYS A 282 -2.53 -14.70 25.09
CA CYS A 282 -1.94 -14.95 23.77
C CYS A 282 -0.42 -14.77 23.78
N PRO A 283 0.36 -15.69 23.18
CA PRO A 283 1.81 -15.61 23.22
C PRO A 283 2.40 -14.48 22.37
N LEU A 284 1.67 -14.00 21.36
CA LEU A 284 2.10 -12.90 20.49
C LEU A 284 1.45 -11.57 20.87
N SER A 285 2.25 -10.50 20.84
CA SER A 285 1.81 -9.12 21.04
C SER A 285 0.96 -8.60 19.88
N SER A 286 0.12 -7.58 20.12
CA SER A 286 -0.65 -6.95 19.04
C SER A 286 0.23 -6.38 17.92
N ARG A 287 1.44 -5.90 18.25
CA ARG A 287 2.40 -5.43 17.24
C ARG A 287 2.80 -6.58 16.30
N GLN A 288 3.07 -7.77 16.81
CA GLN A 288 3.43 -8.93 15.99
C GLN A 288 2.24 -9.42 15.15
N LEU A 289 1.04 -9.44 15.73
CA LEU A 289 -0.17 -9.94 15.05
C LEU A 289 -0.63 -9.01 13.93
N PHE A 290 -0.68 -7.71 14.19
CA PHE A 290 -1.48 -6.78 13.40
C PHE A 290 -0.68 -5.69 12.69
N ARG A 291 0.62 -5.51 12.98
CA ARG A 291 1.42 -4.51 12.26
C ARG A 291 1.50 -4.89 10.77
N PRO A 292 1.02 -4.03 9.85
CA PRO A 292 1.21 -4.24 8.43
C PRO A 292 2.65 -3.87 8.05
N THR A 293 3.27 -4.61 7.12
CA THR A 293 4.61 -4.27 6.61
C THR A 293 4.56 -3.02 5.73
N ARG A 294 3.52 -2.90 4.91
CA ARG A 294 3.24 -1.71 4.09
C ARG A 294 1.73 -1.61 3.81
N VAL A 295 1.31 -0.45 3.31
CA VAL A 295 -0.01 -0.30 2.73
C VAL A 295 0.00 -0.95 1.35
N ILE A 296 -1.01 -1.78 1.06
CA ILE A 296 -1.19 -2.42 -0.24
C ILE A 296 -1.42 -1.35 -1.33
N GLY A 297 -0.87 -1.55 -2.53
CA GLY A 297 -1.05 -0.59 -3.62
C GLY A 297 -2.51 -0.50 -4.08
N ALA A 298 -2.94 0.66 -4.57
CA ALA A 298 -4.33 0.90 -4.98
C ALA A 298 -4.85 -0.10 -6.03
N TRP A 299 -3.99 -0.52 -6.96
CA TRP A 299 -4.32 -1.58 -7.92
C TRP A 299 -4.52 -2.93 -7.23
N GLN A 300 -3.57 -3.34 -6.41
CA GLN A 300 -3.64 -4.60 -5.67
C GLN A 300 -4.84 -4.64 -4.71
N LEU A 301 -5.21 -3.49 -4.11
CA LEU A 301 -6.39 -3.35 -3.28
C LEU A 301 -7.69 -3.63 -4.07
N GLU A 302 -7.79 -3.08 -5.27
CA GLU A 302 -8.92 -3.32 -6.18
C GLU A 302 -9.02 -4.80 -6.57
N ALA A 303 -7.89 -5.42 -6.92
CA ALA A 303 -7.82 -6.83 -7.25
C ALA A 303 -8.14 -7.73 -6.05
N ALA A 304 -7.68 -7.36 -4.84
CA ALA A 304 -8.00 -8.06 -3.61
C ALA A 304 -9.50 -8.00 -3.30
N ALA A 305 -10.14 -6.84 -3.47
CA ALA A 305 -11.58 -6.69 -3.32
C ALA A 305 -12.35 -7.56 -4.33
N GLY A 306 -11.92 -7.59 -5.60
CA GLY A 306 -12.48 -8.49 -6.61
C GLY A 306 -12.30 -9.97 -6.26
N SER A 307 -11.14 -10.36 -5.71
CA SER A 307 -10.89 -11.72 -5.24
C SER A 307 -11.77 -12.11 -4.05
N ILE A 308 -11.94 -11.22 -3.08
CA ILE A 308 -12.84 -11.45 -1.93
C ILE A 308 -14.25 -11.66 -2.44
N ALA A 309 -14.76 -10.77 -3.30
CA ALA A 309 -16.10 -10.88 -3.88
C ALA A 309 -16.31 -12.21 -4.61
N GLN A 310 -15.36 -12.63 -5.43
CA GLN A 310 -15.40 -13.91 -6.13
C GLN A 310 -15.45 -15.09 -5.15
N LYS A 311 -14.59 -15.10 -4.12
CA LYS A 311 -14.51 -16.20 -3.14
C LYS A 311 -15.77 -16.32 -2.28
N ILE A 312 -16.46 -15.20 -2.01
CA ILE A 312 -17.72 -15.20 -1.24
C ILE A 312 -18.98 -15.30 -2.12
N GLY A 313 -18.83 -15.42 -3.44
CA GLY A 313 -19.95 -15.47 -4.38
C GLY A 313 -20.77 -14.18 -4.45
N LEU A 314 -20.15 -13.02 -4.22
CA LEU A 314 -20.82 -11.72 -4.29
C LEU A 314 -20.86 -11.21 -5.73
N LEU A 315 -22.07 -10.96 -6.23
CA LEU A 315 -22.27 -10.29 -7.52
C LEU A 315 -21.95 -8.80 -7.37
N LEU A 316 -21.08 -8.29 -8.24
CA LEU A 316 -20.63 -6.91 -8.19
C LEU A 316 -21.32 -6.06 -9.26
N PRO A 317 -21.80 -4.85 -8.90
CA PRO A 317 -22.15 -3.86 -9.91
C PRO A 317 -20.87 -3.38 -10.63
N SER A 318 -21.04 -2.71 -11.77
CA SER A 318 -19.99 -1.86 -12.32
C SER A 318 -19.67 -0.74 -11.32
N VAL A 319 -18.53 -0.07 -11.49
CA VAL A 319 -18.23 1.15 -10.71
C VAL A 319 -19.31 2.20 -10.93
N ASN A 320 -19.48 3.12 -9.97
CA ASN A 320 -20.39 4.24 -10.15
C ASN A 320 -19.80 5.27 -11.11
N PHE A 321 -19.88 4.96 -12.41
CA PHE A 321 -19.28 5.75 -13.49
C PHE A 321 -19.64 7.23 -13.37
N TYR A 322 -20.93 7.56 -13.23
CA TYR A 322 -21.42 8.94 -13.18
C TYR A 322 -20.74 9.74 -12.07
N LEU A 323 -20.74 9.23 -10.83
CA LEU A 323 -20.18 9.98 -9.72
C LEU A 323 -18.65 10.06 -9.76
N ILE A 324 -17.97 9.01 -10.24
CA ILE A 324 -16.51 9.03 -10.39
C ILE A 324 -16.10 9.99 -11.50
N ALA A 325 -16.81 9.99 -12.64
CA ALA A 325 -16.58 10.91 -13.73
C ALA A 325 -16.81 12.36 -13.32
N GLN A 326 -17.93 12.64 -12.64
CA GLN A 326 -18.22 13.96 -12.07
C GLN A 326 -17.12 14.42 -11.10
N ARG A 327 -16.63 13.51 -10.25
CA ARG A 327 -15.53 13.78 -9.33
C ARG A 327 -14.25 14.16 -10.07
N PHE A 328 -13.84 13.40 -11.09
CA PHE A 328 -12.64 13.74 -11.86
C PHE A 328 -12.76 15.09 -12.57
N LEU A 329 -13.91 15.37 -13.18
CA LEU A 329 -14.15 16.67 -13.81
C LEU A 329 -14.06 17.81 -12.79
N LYS A 330 -14.61 17.63 -11.58
CA LYS A 330 -14.49 18.61 -10.50
C LYS A 330 -13.05 18.80 -10.02
N GLU A 331 -12.30 17.71 -9.82
CA GLU A 331 -10.90 17.76 -9.39
C GLU A 331 -10.01 18.47 -10.43
N LEU A 332 -10.31 18.28 -11.72
CA LEU A 332 -9.62 18.95 -12.83
C LEU A 332 -10.18 20.34 -13.16
N SER A 333 -11.16 20.83 -12.41
CA SER A 333 -11.84 22.13 -12.66
C SER A 333 -12.45 22.25 -14.06
N LEU A 334 -12.95 21.15 -14.62
CA LEU A 334 -13.50 21.09 -15.98
C LEU A 334 -15.03 21.30 -16.02
N PRO A 335 -15.59 21.80 -17.14
CA PRO A 335 -17.03 22.03 -17.31
C PRO A 335 -17.88 20.75 -17.22
N ILE A 336 -18.37 20.43 -16.01
CA ILE A 336 -19.14 19.20 -15.72
C ILE A 336 -20.38 19.10 -16.61
N GLU A 337 -21.18 20.16 -16.68
CA GLU A 337 -22.46 20.18 -17.41
C GLU A 337 -22.28 19.95 -18.91
N LYS A 338 -21.14 20.36 -19.46
CA LYS A 338 -20.81 20.18 -20.88
C LYS A 338 -20.27 18.78 -21.18
N ILE A 339 -19.32 18.32 -20.37
CA ILE A 339 -18.54 17.10 -20.65
C ILE A 339 -19.26 15.83 -20.20
N LEU A 340 -19.89 15.85 -19.02
CA LEU A 340 -20.48 14.66 -18.40
C LEU A 340 -21.57 13.99 -19.28
N PRO A 341 -22.50 14.73 -19.93
CA PRO A 341 -23.49 14.11 -20.81
C PRO A 341 -22.87 13.33 -21.97
N HIS A 342 -21.75 13.81 -22.52
CA HIS A 342 -21.05 13.15 -23.62
C HIS A 342 -20.32 11.89 -23.14
N ALA A 343 -19.68 11.98 -21.97
CA ALA A 343 -19.05 10.83 -21.33
C ALA A 343 -20.07 9.72 -20.99
N CYS A 344 -21.27 10.10 -20.50
CA CYS A 344 -22.36 9.14 -20.23
C CYS A 344 -22.81 8.43 -21.51
N ARG A 345 -22.97 9.13 -22.64
CA ARG A 345 -23.33 8.49 -23.92
C ARG A 345 -22.28 7.48 -24.37
N ILE A 346 -20.98 7.81 -24.23
CA ILE A 346 -19.89 6.88 -24.57
C ILE A 346 -19.91 5.67 -23.64
N TYR A 347 -20.09 5.88 -22.34
CA TYR A 347 -20.21 4.81 -21.36
C TYR A 347 -21.38 3.87 -21.69
N GLU A 348 -22.57 4.41 -21.96
CA GLU A 348 -23.77 3.64 -22.30
C GLU A 348 -23.62 2.86 -23.62
N TRP A 349 -22.88 3.42 -24.58
CA TRP A 349 -22.65 2.77 -25.87
C TRP A 349 -21.56 1.69 -25.81
N ALA A 350 -20.44 1.96 -25.13
CA ALA A 350 -19.29 1.05 -25.11
C ALA A 350 -19.41 -0.04 -24.03
N MET A 351 -20.04 0.25 -22.89
CA MET A 351 -20.20 -0.63 -21.73
C MET A 351 -18.96 -1.52 -21.45
N PRO A 352 -17.76 -0.93 -21.28
CA PRO A 352 -16.52 -1.69 -21.21
C PRO A 352 -16.48 -2.55 -19.95
N ALA A 353 -16.09 -3.81 -20.13
CA ALA A 353 -16.05 -4.79 -19.04
C ALA A 353 -15.10 -4.35 -17.90
N GLU A 354 -14.13 -3.48 -18.18
CA GLU A 354 -13.12 -2.94 -17.26
C GLU A 354 -13.75 -2.10 -16.14
N LEU A 355 -15.02 -1.71 -16.28
CA LEU A 355 -15.77 -1.03 -15.23
C LEU A 355 -16.26 -1.97 -14.12
N TRP A 356 -16.13 -3.29 -14.28
CA TRP A 356 -16.37 -4.26 -13.22
C TRP A 356 -15.06 -4.64 -12.54
N LEU A 357 -15.09 -4.68 -11.19
CA LEU A 357 -13.93 -5.14 -10.42
C LEU A 357 -13.58 -6.58 -10.82
N SER A 358 -12.27 -6.86 -10.89
CA SER A 358 -11.75 -8.17 -11.24
C SER A 358 -10.78 -8.64 -10.16
N SER A 359 -10.72 -9.96 -9.97
CA SER A 359 -9.69 -10.60 -9.15
C SER A 359 -8.32 -10.65 -9.84
N ASN A 360 -8.23 -10.31 -11.13
CA ASN A 360 -7.00 -10.35 -11.90
C ASN A 360 -6.14 -9.09 -11.66
N PRO A 361 -4.94 -9.22 -11.04
CA PRO A 361 -4.05 -8.09 -10.80
C PRO A 361 -3.40 -7.53 -12.07
N GLY A 362 -3.48 -8.22 -13.21
CA GLY A 362 -3.02 -7.72 -14.51
C GLY A 362 -4.06 -6.89 -15.27
N ARG A 363 -5.30 -6.81 -14.77
CA ARG A 363 -6.37 -6.05 -15.44
C ARG A 363 -6.21 -4.55 -15.23
N VAL A 364 -6.50 -3.76 -16.26
CA VAL A 364 -6.56 -2.29 -16.18
C VAL A 364 -7.53 -1.89 -15.04
N PRO A 365 -7.08 -1.05 -14.08
CA PRO A 365 -7.95 -0.61 -12.99
C PRO A 365 -9.18 0.15 -13.50
N SER A 366 -10.32 -0.08 -12.87
CA SER A 366 -11.61 0.50 -13.28
C SER A 366 -11.60 2.03 -13.34
N ARG A 367 -10.93 2.69 -12.37
CA ARG A 367 -10.74 4.16 -12.36
C ARG A 367 -10.01 4.69 -13.60
N VAL A 368 -9.09 3.91 -14.16
CA VAL A 368 -8.37 4.27 -15.40
C VAL A 368 -9.30 4.18 -16.59
N CYS A 369 -10.19 3.18 -16.62
CA CYS A 369 -11.22 3.07 -17.66
C CYS A 369 -12.20 4.26 -17.62
N VAL A 370 -12.62 4.72 -16.43
CA VAL A 370 -13.44 5.93 -16.29
C VAL A 370 -12.72 7.16 -16.86
N MET A 371 -11.44 7.35 -16.51
CA MET A 371 -10.64 8.45 -17.05
C MET A 371 -10.45 8.34 -18.58
N ALA A 372 -10.27 7.13 -19.11
CA ALA A 372 -10.17 6.91 -20.55
C ALA A 372 -11.45 7.35 -21.29
N ILE A 373 -12.63 7.02 -20.76
CA ILE A 373 -13.92 7.48 -21.32
C ILE A 373 -14.00 9.01 -21.29
N LEU A 374 -13.58 9.66 -20.19
CA LEU A 374 -13.52 11.13 -20.11
C LEU A 374 -12.58 11.73 -21.16
N ILE A 375 -11.39 11.16 -21.35
CA ILE A 375 -10.44 11.62 -22.36
C ILE A 375 -11.07 11.51 -23.76
N VAL A 376 -11.72 10.39 -24.08
CA VAL A 376 -12.41 10.24 -25.37
C VAL A 376 -13.53 11.27 -25.52
N ALA A 377 -14.33 11.49 -24.47
CA ALA A 377 -15.39 12.50 -24.48
C ALA A 377 -14.83 13.91 -24.75
N LEU A 378 -13.75 14.28 -24.07
CA LEU A 378 -13.05 15.56 -24.29
C LEU A 378 -12.56 15.68 -25.73
N ARG A 379 -11.91 14.64 -26.26
CA ARG A 379 -11.37 14.66 -27.62
C ARG A 379 -12.46 14.82 -28.68
N VAL A 380 -13.59 14.15 -28.51
CA VAL A 380 -14.74 14.27 -29.42
C VAL A 380 -15.39 15.64 -29.30
N LEU A 381 -15.65 16.11 -28.08
CA LEU A 381 -16.34 17.38 -27.83
C LEU A 381 -15.55 18.59 -28.30
N TYR A 382 -14.22 18.56 -28.13
CA TYR A 382 -13.34 19.68 -28.41
C TYR A 382 -12.53 19.49 -29.70
N GLY A 383 -12.84 18.48 -30.51
CA GLY A 383 -12.15 18.26 -31.79
C GLY A 383 -10.65 18.00 -31.66
N ILE A 384 -10.17 17.40 -30.55
CA ILE A 384 -8.75 17.12 -30.32
C ILE A 384 -8.36 15.83 -31.05
N ASN A 385 -8.19 15.96 -32.36
CA ASN A 385 -7.98 14.90 -33.34
C ASN A 385 -6.49 14.64 -33.69
N GLY A 386 -5.55 15.23 -32.94
CA GLY A 386 -4.12 14.89 -33.06
C GLY A 386 -3.46 15.32 -34.38
N GLN A 387 -4.11 16.18 -35.17
CA GLN A 387 -3.59 16.69 -36.44
C GLN A 387 -2.68 17.93 -36.27
N GLY A 388 -2.14 18.18 -35.07
CA GLY A 388 -1.22 19.30 -34.80
C GLY A 388 -1.85 20.70 -34.82
N ILE A 389 -3.12 20.85 -35.19
CA ILE A 389 -3.83 22.16 -35.24
C ILE A 389 -3.78 22.86 -33.87
N TRP A 390 -3.98 22.10 -32.79
CA TRP A 390 -4.00 22.63 -31.43
C TRP A 390 -2.62 23.01 -30.87
N GLU A 391 -1.55 22.34 -31.32
CA GLU A 391 -0.17 22.70 -30.95
C GLU A 391 0.21 24.06 -31.53
N SER A 392 -0.37 24.45 -32.67
CA SER A 392 -0.14 25.77 -33.28
C SER A 392 -0.81 26.92 -32.52
N ILE A 393 -1.99 26.68 -31.91
CA ILE A 393 -2.75 27.69 -31.14
C ILE A 393 -2.12 27.97 -29.78
N ALA A 394 -1.49 26.96 -29.15
CA ALA A 394 -0.74 27.15 -27.91
C ALA A 394 0.61 27.89 -28.14
N GLN A 395 1.17 27.81 -29.35
CA GLN A 395 2.44 28.45 -29.70
C GLN A 395 2.29 29.92 -30.10
N THR A 396 1.12 30.35 -30.60
CA THR A 396 0.91 31.72 -31.08
C THR A 396 1.01 32.78 -29.96
N GLU A 397 0.88 32.43 -28.69
CA GLU A 397 1.10 33.37 -27.57
C GLU A 397 2.57 33.59 -27.22
N ASN A 398 3.45 32.62 -27.49
CA ASN A 398 4.90 32.82 -27.28
C ASN A 398 5.52 33.75 -28.33
N ALA A 399 4.77 34.10 -29.38
CA ALA A 399 5.22 34.94 -30.49
C ALA A 399 4.66 36.38 -30.44
N VAL A 400 3.72 36.71 -29.55
CA VAL A 400 3.20 38.08 -29.40
C VAL A 400 4.11 38.86 -28.46
N GLY A 401 5.32 39.11 -28.95
CA GLY A 401 6.37 39.83 -28.26
C GLY A 401 7.53 40.18 -29.18
N SER A 402 7.26 40.47 -30.46
CA SER A 402 8.21 41.10 -31.39
C SER A 402 7.43 41.72 -32.55
N ASP A 403 7.86 42.92 -32.95
CA ASP A 403 7.17 43.97 -33.71
C ASP A 403 6.42 43.63 -35.02
N PRO A 404 5.52 44.52 -35.49
CA PRO A 404 4.73 44.34 -36.70
C PRO A 404 5.45 44.95 -37.91
N GLU A 405 5.87 44.14 -38.87
CA GLU A 405 5.84 44.53 -40.29
C GLU A 405 6.12 43.34 -41.21
N ALA A 406 5.21 43.15 -42.17
CA ALA A 406 5.41 42.65 -43.54
C ALA A 406 4.46 41.50 -43.93
N SER A 407 3.47 41.90 -44.74
CA SER A 407 2.96 41.15 -45.89
C SER A 407 2.08 39.92 -45.62
N ALA A 408 0.77 40.15 -45.70
CA ALA A 408 -0.22 39.09 -45.87
C ALA A 408 0.03 38.25 -47.13
N PRO A 409 -0.36 36.96 -47.10
CA PRO A 409 -1.06 36.39 -48.23
C PRO A 409 -2.39 35.75 -47.83
N HIS A 410 -3.41 36.13 -48.58
CA HIS A 410 -4.65 35.42 -48.88
C HIS A 410 -5.40 34.73 -47.73
N SER A 411 -6.35 35.50 -47.22
CA SER A 411 -7.59 35.12 -46.54
C SER A 411 -8.25 33.88 -47.16
N ILE A 412 -8.17 32.77 -46.42
CA ILE A 412 -9.27 31.80 -46.34
C ILE A 412 -10.16 32.34 -45.22
N GLU A 413 -11.38 32.74 -45.55
CA GLU A 413 -12.36 33.16 -44.56
C GLU A 413 -12.56 32.01 -43.55
N PRO A 414 -12.37 32.24 -42.24
CA PRO A 414 -12.80 31.28 -41.25
C PRO A 414 -14.32 31.36 -41.21
N ASP A 415 -14.99 30.30 -41.67
CA ASP A 415 -16.40 30.10 -41.46
C ASP A 415 -16.72 30.37 -39.99
N SER A 416 -17.69 31.27 -39.78
CA SER A 416 -18.11 31.79 -38.50
C SER A 416 -18.64 30.68 -37.59
N ASN A 417 -17.76 30.04 -36.83
CA ASN A 417 -18.10 29.20 -35.67
C ASN A 417 -17.02 29.29 -34.56
N ASN A 418 -16.45 30.50 -34.37
CA ASN A 418 -15.37 30.80 -33.43
C ASN A 418 -15.71 30.62 -31.92
N SER A 419 -16.87 30.08 -31.55
CA SER A 419 -17.19 29.82 -30.14
C SER A 419 -16.62 28.49 -29.64
N GLU A 420 -16.48 27.48 -30.51
CA GLU A 420 -15.95 26.16 -30.11
C GLU A 420 -14.42 26.14 -29.97
N GLU A 421 -13.71 26.92 -30.79
CA GLU A 421 -12.25 27.04 -30.77
C GLU A 421 -11.74 27.73 -29.48
N PHE A 422 -12.50 28.70 -28.97
CA PHE A 422 -12.20 29.41 -27.72
C PHE A 422 -12.40 28.51 -26.47
N ASP A 423 -13.39 27.62 -26.50
CA ASP A 423 -13.70 26.70 -25.39
C ASP A 423 -12.63 25.59 -25.26
N ALA A 424 -12.08 25.11 -26.37
CA ALA A 424 -10.99 24.13 -26.38
C ALA A 424 -9.67 24.70 -25.82
N ARG A 425 -9.40 25.98 -26.08
CA ARG A 425 -8.22 26.66 -25.55
C ARG A 425 -8.29 26.81 -24.02
N GLU A 426 -9.44 27.24 -23.50
CA GLU A 426 -9.68 27.35 -22.05
C GLU A 426 -9.52 26.00 -21.35
N LEU A 427 -10.03 24.92 -21.95
CA LEU A 427 -9.82 23.55 -21.48
C LEU A 427 -8.33 23.22 -21.34
N LEU A 428 -7.53 23.45 -22.39
CA LEU A 428 -6.11 23.10 -22.40
C LEU A 428 -5.31 23.91 -21.39
N CYS A 429 -5.58 25.21 -21.27
CA CYS A 429 -4.99 26.06 -20.23
C CYS A 429 -5.33 25.54 -18.82
N THR A 430 -6.58 25.12 -18.60
CA THR A 430 -7.03 24.55 -17.32
C THR A 430 -6.31 23.23 -17.00
N LEU A 431 -6.15 22.36 -18.00
CA LEU A 431 -5.41 21.10 -17.86
C LEU A 431 -3.92 21.34 -17.59
N ALA A 432 -3.29 22.26 -18.30
CA ALA A 432 -1.89 22.63 -18.10
C ALA A 432 -1.66 23.18 -16.67
N ALA A 433 -2.48 24.14 -16.24
CA ALA A 433 -2.41 24.69 -14.89
C ALA A 433 -2.67 23.62 -13.80
N SER A 434 -3.47 22.59 -14.11
CA SER A 434 -3.69 21.46 -13.20
C SER A 434 -2.49 20.51 -13.16
N TYR A 435 -1.83 20.28 -14.30
CA TYR A 435 -0.62 19.48 -14.40
C TYR A 435 0.53 20.10 -13.59
N ASP A 436 0.77 21.41 -13.74
CA ASP A 436 1.84 22.12 -13.03
C ASP A 436 1.65 22.07 -11.51
N LYS A 437 0.41 22.14 -11.02
CA LYS A 437 0.10 21.98 -9.58
C LYS A 437 0.48 20.60 -9.04
N ILE A 438 0.35 19.57 -9.87
CA ILE A 438 0.69 18.19 -9.50
C ILE A 438 2.21 18.02 -9.50
N ASP A 439 2.91 18.58 -10.48
CA ASP A 439 4.37 18.44 -10.63
C ASP A 439 5.14 19.16 -9.50
N VAL A 440 4.69 20.35 -9.10
CA VAL A 440 5.26 21.08 -7.94
C VAL A 440 5.08 20.30 -6.62
N GLY A 441 4.05 19.46 -6.50
CA GLY A 441 3.83 18.59 -5.34
C GLY A 441 4.78 17.39 -5.26
N HIS A 442 5.37 16.98 -6.37
CA HIS A 442 6.31 15.85 -6.45
C HIS A 442 7.78 16.27 -6.35
N GLY A 443 8.10 17.56 -6.51
CA GLY A 443 9.45 18.12 -6.36
C GLY A 443 9.96 18.31 -4.92
N ASN A 444 9.15 18.07 -3.90
CA ASN A 444 9.52 18.24 -2.47
C ASN A 444 9.83 16.93 -1.72
N PHE A 445 9.99 15.82 -2.44
CA PHE A 445 10.53 14.56 -1.90
C PHE A 445 11.60 14.03 -2.86
N GLY A 446 12.73 14.75 -2.90
CA GLY A 446 13.96 14.32 -3.58
C GLY A 446 15.07 14.12 -2.57
#